data_AF-A0A2H5YUL6-F1
#
_entry.id   AF-A0A2H5YUL6-F1
#
_cell.length_a   1.000
_cell.length_b   1.000
_cell.length_c   1.000
_cell.angle_alpha   90.00
_cell.angle_beta   90.00
_cell.angle_gamma   90.00
#
_symmetry.space_group_name_H-M   'P 1'
#
loop_
_entity.id
_entity.type
_entity.pdbx_description
1 polymer ?
#
loop_
_entity_poly.entity_id
_entity_poly.type
_entity_poly.pdbx_seq_one_letter_code
_entity_poly.pdbx_strand_id
1 'polypeptide(L)'
;MRGRALLAAALLLGVLTGCQVSINIGSSDESPTPTPLAALPATSEASPRPEPSPSPTPSPISTPRQTETTIAAPTIAPSPTPAPPPPSPTPLQPPPTPTPGFVVGRSTVQDPLGDASDDLGAGPPVALPVDLKAVTLESDGEQLQMTFEAEVPIAETLPPGVELVYNVFFEVEGGWSLVLKGTSAGWEIWASDGVQTIDVPNAEGDWSSGRLVVRVPWSWIPFLAPEQFDWSVRADWLEGEWHWFDMTDTARFPS
;
A
#
# COMPACT_ATOMS: atom_id res chain seq x y z
N MET A 1 7.48 -24.92 39.59
CA MET A 1 6.01 -25.13 39.57
C MET A 1 5.48 -24.30 38.41
N ARG A 2 5.42 -24.88 37.21
CA ARG A 2 4.21 -25.39 36.53
C ARG A 2 3.09 -24.35 36.40
N GLY A 3 2.84 -23.96 35.15
CA GLY A 3 1.69 -23.18 34.70
C GLY A 3 1.78 -22.89 33.19
N ARG A 4 1.78 -23.94 32.35
CA ARG A 4 1.62 -23.85 30.90
C ARG A 4 0.13 -24.01 30.55
N ALA A 5 -0.41 -23.11 29.74
CA ALA A 5 -1.57 -23.31 28.86
C ALA A 5 -1.11 -22.73 27.50
N LEU A 6 -1.01 -23.41 26.35
CA LEU A 6 -1.76 -24.52 25.73
C LEU A 6 -3.23 -24.19 25.45
N LEU A 7 -3.47 -23.53 24.31
CA LEU A 7 -4.64 -23.66 23.44
C LEU A 7 -4.11 -23.29 22.03
N ALA A 8 -3.70 -24.25 21.20
CA ALA A 8 -4.48 -25.21 20.39
C ALA A 8 -5.07 -24.55 19.13
N ALA A 9 -4.41 -24.84 18.02
CA ALA A 9 -4.84 -24.62 16.65
C ALA A 9 -6.16 -25.34 16.35
N ALA A 10 -7.01 -24.72 15.54
CA ALA A 10 -8.10 -25.37 14.84
C ALA A 10 -7.88 -25.22 13.33
N LEU A 11 -7.15 -26.19 12.78
CA LEU A 11 -7.24 -26.61 11.38
C LEU A 11 -8.67 -27.12 11.17
N LEU A 12 -9.42 -26.60 10.21
CA LEU A 12 -10.62 -27.27 9.70
C LEU A 12 -10.38 -27.67 8.25
N LEU A 13 -9.95 -28.92 8.10
CA LEU A 13 -9.81 -29.63 6.83
C LEU A 13 -11.07 -30.50 6.63
N GLY A 14 -11.71 -30.36 5.47
CA GLY A 14 -12.55 -31.39 4.85
C GLY A 14 -14.06 -31.27 5.10
N VAL A 15 -14.84 -31.22 4.02
CA VAL A 15 -15.47 -32.43 3.43
C VAL A 15 -15.79 -32.17 1.95
N LEU A 16 -15.13 -32.91 1.04
CA LEU A 16 -15.65 -33.20 -0.30
C LEU A 16 -16.91 -34.06 -0.15
N THR A 17 -18.05 -33.58 -0.61
CA THR A 17 -19.16 -34.47 -1.02
C THR A 17 -19.71 -33.96 -2.34
N GLY A 18 -19.65 -34.83 -3.35
CA GLY A 18 -20.10 -34.53 -4.69
C GLY A 18 -21.59 -34.31 -4.79
N CYS A 19 -21.96 -33.29 -5.56
CA CYS A 19 -23.20 -33.26 -6.32
C CYS A 19 -22.82 -33.19 -7.80
N GLN A 20 -22.95 -34.30 -8.50
CA GLN A 20 -23.12 -34.25 -9.95
C GLN A 20 -24.49 -33.63 -10.23
N VAL A 21 -24.51 -32.38 -10.68
CA VAL A 21 -25.69 -31.80 -11.32
C VAL A 21 -25.55 -32.03 -12.82
N SER A 22 -26.44 -32.88 -13.33
CA SER A 22 -26.62 -33.12 -14.75
C SER A 22 -27.59 -32.10 -15.35
N ILE A 23 -27.12 -31.44 -16.42
CA ILE A 23 -27.83 -31.11 -17.67
C ILE A 23 -29.06 -30.19 -17.59
N ASN A 24 -28.98 -29.03 -18.26
CA ASN A 24 -29.92 -28.72 -19.34
C ASN A 24 -29.34 -27.73 -20.36
N ILE A 25 -28.97 -28.23 -21.54
CA ILE A 25 -28.66 -27.40 -22.70
C ILE A 25 -30.01 -27.04 -23.34
N GLY A 26 -30.62 -25.98 -22.83
CA GLY A 26 -31.77 -25.33 -23.43
C GLY A 26 -31.29 -24.40 -24.55
N SER A 27 -31.27 -24.92 -25.77
CA SER A 27 -31.08 -24.14 -26.99
C SER A 27 -32.36 -23.38 -27.30
N SER A 28 -32.47 -22.14 -26.81
CA SER A 28 -33.48 -21.19 -27.26
C SER A 28 -32.82 -20.19 -28.19
N ASP A 29 -32.99 -20.46 -29.48
CA ASP A 29 -32.72 -19.57 -30.61
C ASP A 29 -33.74 -18.43 -30.57
N GLU A 30 -33.46 -17.40 -29.77
CA GLU A 30 -34.22 -16.14 -29.77
C GLU A 30 -33.44 -15.10 -30.60
N SER A 31 -33.82 -15.02 -31.88
CA SER A 31 -33.43 -13.96 -32.79
C SER A 31 -33.76 -12.59 -32.19
N PRO A 32 -32.79 -11.70 -31.91
CA PRO A 32 -33.09 -10.38 -31.38
C PRO A 32 -33.86 -9.57 -32.43
N THR A 33 -35.07 -9.13 -32.07
CA THR A 33 -35.81 -8.13 -32.82
C THR A 33 -35.02 -6.82 -32.77
N PRO A 34 -34.71 -6.16 -33.89
CA PRO A 34 -34.00 -4.88 -33.87
C PRO A 34 -34.89 -3.82 -33.22
N THR A 35 -34.50 -3.36 -32.03
CA THR A 35 -35.12 -2.22 -31.37
C THR A 35 -34.91 -0.97 -32.23
N PRO A 36 -35.98 -0.21 -32.56
CA PRO A 36 -35.83 1.03 -33.31
C PRO A 36 -35.01 2.06 -32.54
N LEU A 37 -34.00 2.59 -33.23
CA LEU A 37 -33.12 3.66 -32.79
C LEU A 37 -33.94 4.90 -32.40
N ALA A 38 -34.06 5.16 -31.10
CA ALA A 38 -34.74 6.35 -30.59
C ALA A 38 -33.92 7.60 -30.93
N ALA A 39 -34.60 8.58 -31.54
CA ALA A 39 -34.03 9.85 -31.95
C ALA A 39 -33.47 10.64 -30.76
N LEU A 40 -32.24 11.14 -30.92
CA LEU A 40 -31.55 12.01 -29.99
C LEU A 40 -32.32 13.34 -29.81
N PRO A 41 -32.68 13.75 -28.57
CA PRO A 41 -33.02 15.14 -28.30
C PRO A 41 -31.74 15.97 -28.28
N ALA A 42 -31.61 16.85 -29.28
CA ALA A 42 -30.67 17.95 -29.27
C ALA A 42 -31.14 19.02 -28.28
N THR A 43 -30.33 19.30 -27.26
CA THR A 43 -30.26 20.65 -26.66
C THR A 43 -28.97 20.78 -25.88
N SER A 44 -28.03 21.48 -26.51
CA SER A 44 -26.79 21.96 -25.90
C SER A 44 -27.13 23.13 -24.99
N GLU A 45 -27.13 22.92 -23.68
CA GLU A 45 -27.24 24.00 -22.71
C GLU A 45 -25.82 24.47 -22.38
N ALA A 46 -25.54 25.74 -22.74
CA ALA A 46 -24.23 26.35 -22.53
C ALA A 46 -23.95 26.47 -21.03
N SER A 47 -22.92 25.76 -20.56
CA SER A 47 -22.47 25.84 -19.18
C SER A 47 -22.01 27.26 -18.84
N PRO A 48 -22.45 27.83 -17.70
CA PRO A 48 -22.09 29.19 -17.31
C PRO A 48 -20.58 29.33 -17.11
N ARG A 49 -20.02 30.41 -17.66
CA ARG A 49 -18.62 30.79 -17.52
C ARG A 49 -18.29 30.96 -16.02
N PRO A 50 -17.25 30.30 -15.49
CA PRO A 50 -16.87 30.45 -14.08
C PRO A 50 -16.47 31.90 -13.80
N GLU A 51 -17.01 32.42 -12.68
CA GLU A 51 -16.73 33.73 -12.14
C GLU A 51 -15.27 33.79 -11.66
N PRO A 52 -14.49 34.85 -11.98
CA PRO A 52 -13.10 34.93 -11.57
C PRO A 52 -12.97 34.98 -10.04
N SER A 53 -12.18 34.04 -9.50
CA SER A 53 -11.87 33.99 -8.07
C SER A 53 -11.17 35.28 -7.61
N PRO A 54 -11.53 35.86 -6.46
CA PRO A 54 -10.87 37.04 -5.93
C PRO A 54 -9.39 36.78 -5.68
N SER A 55 -8.57 37.76 -6.07
CA SER A 55 -7.11 37.77 -5.88
C SER A 55 -6.77 37.72 -4.38
N PRO A 56 -5.80 36.90 -3.95
CA PRO A 56 -5.40 36.83 -2.55
C PRO A 56 -4.82 38.18 -2.08
N THR A 57 -5.32 38.63 -0.93
CA THR A 57 -4.82 39.81 -0.21
C THR A 57 -3.37 39.58 0.22
N PRO A 58 -2.43 40.50 -0.05
CA PRO A 58 -1.03 40.35 0.35
C PRO A 58 -0.88 40.26 1.88
N SER A 59 -0.12 39.28 2.34
CA SER A 59 0.21 39.13 3.76
C SER A 59 1.11 40.27 4.27
N PRO A 60 0.96 40.69 5.54
CA PRO A 60 1.76 41.76 6.11
C PRO A 60 3.24 41.40 6.21
N ILE A 61 4.09 42.32 5.75
CA ILE A 61 5.55 42.27 5.89
C ILE A 61 5.90 42.39 7.38
N SER A 62 6.66 41.42 7.89
CA SER A 62 7.14 41.42 9.27
C SER A 62 8.24 42.47 9.45
N THR A 63 8.01 43.41 10.37
CA THR A 63 8.95 44.47 10.74
C THR A 63 10.18 43.88 11.46
N PRO A 64 11.42 44.27 11.09
CA PRO A 64 12.63 43.78 11.75
C PRO A 64 12.70 44.25 13.21
N ARG A 65 12.89 43.29 14.12
CA ARG A 65 13.08 43.51 15.56
C ARG A 65 14.49 44.08 15.79
N GLN A 66 14.58 45.23 16.46
CA GLN A 66 15.87 45.83 16.82
C GLN A 66 16.60 44.97 17.85
N THR A 67 17.88 44.72 17.59
CA THR A 67 18.81 44.01 18.48
C THR A 67 19.33 44.99 19.53
N GLU A 68 19.06 44.71 20.81
CA GLU A 68 19.63 45.49 21.91
C GLU A 68 21.11 45.12 22.10
N THR A 69 21.98 46.10 21.97
CA THR A 69 23.42 45.98 22.21
C THR A 69 23.69 46.08 23.72
N THR A 70 23.96 44.95 24.36
CA THR A 70 24.40 44.90 25.76
C THR A 70 25.87 45.31 25.90
N ILE A 71 26.14 46.27 26.79
CA ILE A 71 27.48 46.73 27.16
C ILE A 71 28.19 45.67 28.01
N ALA A 72 29.40 45.28 27.60
CA ALA A 72 30.21 44.28 28.29
C ALA A 72 30.77 44.79 29.62
N ALA A 73 30.65 43.97 30.66
CA ALA A 73 31.26 44.17 31.98
C ALA A 73 32.77 43.84 31.96
N PRO A 74 33.58 44.44 32.86
CA PRO A 74 35.04 44.30 32.86
C PRO A 74 35.48 42.86 33.16
N THR A 75 36.35 42.35 32.30
CA THR A 75 36.93 41.00 32.35
C THR A 75 37.98 40.89 33.46
N ILE A 76 37.74 40.03 34.44
CA ILE A 76 38.78 39.60 35.40
C ILE A 76 39.64 38.53 34.73
N ALA A 77 40.97 38.69 34.80
CA ALA A 77 41.93 37.77 34.23
C ALA A 77 41.78 36.36 34.83
N PRO A 78 41.60 35.30 34.01
CA PRO A 78 41.43 33.95 34.52
C PRO A 78 42.75 33.42 35.09
N SER A 79 42.63 32.75 36.23
CA SER A 79 43.69 31.94 36.86
C SER A 79 44.16 30.84 35.90
N PRO A 80 45.46 30.47 35.89
CA PRO A 80 45.98 29.44 34.99
C PRO A 80 45.21 28.12 35.15
N THR A 81 44.64 27.66 34.04
CA THR A 81 43.89 26.41 33.97
C THR A 81 44.86 25.23 34.10
N PRO A 82 44.60 24.25 34.99
CA PRO A 82 45.40 23.04 35.08
C PRO A 82 45.49 22.33 33.73
N ALA A 83 46.68 21.79 33.41
CA ALA A 83 46.88 21.00 32.21
C ALA A 83 45.89 19.82 32.18
N PRO A 84 45.18 19.57 31.06
CA PRO A 84 44.23 18.49 30.97
C PRO A 84 44.94 17.14 31.14
N PRO A 85 44.31 16.16 31.81
CA PRO A 85 44.85 14.82 31.93
C PRO A 85 45.02 14.19 30.54
N PRO A 86 45.97 13.26 30.37
CA PRO A 86 46.19 12.57 29.11
C PRO A 86 44.89 11.88 28.66
N PRO A 87 44.59 11.86 27.34
CA PRO A 87 43.37 11.25 26.85
C PRO A 87 43.36 9.77 27.22
N SER A 88 42.27 9.36 27.87
CA SER A 88 41.98 7.95 28.11
C SER A 88 42.00 7.21 26.77
N PRO A 89 42.61 6.01 26.66
CA PRO A 89 42.60 5.25 25.42
C PRO A 89 41.16 5.10 24.94
N THR A 90 40.90 5.54 23.71
CA THR A 90 39.61 5.39 23.06
C THR A 90 39.28 3.89 23.05
N PRO A 91 38.14 3.48 23.64
CA PRO A 91 37.71 2.10 23.54
C PRO A 91 37.70 1.72 22.06
N LEU A 92 38.40 0.64 21.71
CA LEU A 92 38.32 0.08 20.37
C LEU A 92 36.83 -0.16 20.08
N GLN A 93 36.31 0.57 19.09
CA GLN A 93 34.93 0.41 18.67
C GLN A 93 34.75 -1.07 18.32
N PRO A 94 33.78 -1.77 18.93
CA PRO A 94 33.51 -3.15 18.57
C PRO A 94 33.25 -3.20 17.05
N PRO A 95 33.68 -4.27 16.37
CA PRO A 95 33.40 -4.43 14.95
C PRO A 95 31.90 -4.25 14.72
N PRO A 96 31.49 -3.60 13.62
CA PRO A 96 30.07 -3.42 13.34
C PRO A 96 29.41 -4.79 13.36
N THR A 97 28.36 -4.94 14.17
CA THR A 97 27.50 -6.11 14.10
C THR A 97 27.02 -6.22 12.66
N PRO A 98 27.19 -7.36 11.98
CA PRO A 98 26.66 -7.51 10.63
C PRO A 98 25.16 -7.23 10.68
N THR A 99 24.72 -6.23 9.91
CA THR A 99 23.31 -6.02 9.66
C THR A 99 22.77 -7.34 9.09
N PRO A 100 21.74 -7.95 9.68
CA PRO A 100 21.11 -9.11 9.07
C PRO A 100 20.83 -8.81 7.60
N GLY A 101 21.39 -9.61 6.69
CA GLY A 101 21.25 -9.35 5.27
C GLY A 101 19.78 -9.48 4.88
N PHE A 102 19.21 -8.44 4.27
CA PHE A 102 17.89 -8.58 3.68
C PHE A 102 17.97 -9.48 2.45
N VAL A 103 16.87 -10.16 2.17
CA VAL A 103 16.81 -11.18 1.13
C VAL A 103 16.81 -10.53 -0.25
N VAL A 104 17.69 -10.98 -1.15
CA VAL A 104 17.68 -10.60 -2.57
C VAL A 104 16.90 -11.66 -3.33
N GLY A 105 16.01 -11.23 -4.22
CA GLY A 105 15.31 -12.16 -5.11
C GLY A 105 14.00 -11.61 -5.65
N ARG A 106 13.22 -12.49 -6.25
CA ARG A 106 11.97 -12.16 -6.94
C ARG A 106 10.93 -13.24 -6.68
N SER A 107 9.66 -12.85 -6.68
CA SER A 107 8.51 -13.75 -6.70
C SER A 107 7.40 -13.09 -7.50
N THR A 108 6.69 -13.85 -8.31
CA THR A 108 5.53 -13.36 -9.05
C THR A 108 4.36 -14.33 -8.85
N VAL A 109 3.19 -13.78 -8.51
CA VAL A 109 1.91 -14.50 -8.56
C VAL A 109 1.13 -14.02 -9.78
N GLN A 110 0.56 -14.95 -10.53
CA GLN A 110 -0.39 -14.67 -11.60
C GLN A 110 -1.78 -14.92 -11.05
N ASP A 111 -2.74 -14.13 -11.51
CA ASP A 111 -4.11 -14.20 -11.04
C ASP A 111 -5.05 -14.35 -12.26
N PRO A 112 -6.07 -15.21 -12.20
CA PRO A 112 -7.09 -15.29 -13.23
C PRO A 112 -7.81 -13.95 -13.36
N LEU A 113 -8.27 -13.60 -14.56
CA LEU A 113 -9.14 -12.44 -14.73
C LEU A 113 -10.60 -12.83 -14.54
N GLY A 114 -11.40 -11.94 -13.96
CA GLY A 114 -12.85 -12.07 -13.82
C GLY A 114 -13.32 -12.86 -12.60
N ASP A 115 -12.46 -13.07 -11.61
CA ASP A 115 -12.75 -13.74 -10.34
C ASP A 115 -12.86 -12.78 -9.14
N ALA A 116 -12.59 -11.48 -9.33
CA ALA A 116 -13.04 -10.44 -8.42
C ALA A 116 -14.53 -10.59 -8.12
N SER A 117 -14.93 -10.50 -6.85
CA SER A 117 -16.31 -10.72 -6.41
C SER A 117 -16.69 -9.91 -5.17
N ASP A 118 -18.00 -9.73 -4.94
CA ASP A 118 -18.54 -9.19 -3.69
C ASP A 118 -18.71 -10.27 -2.60
N ASP A 119 -19.19 -9.88 -1.43
CA ASP A 119 -19.46 -10.82 -0.30
C ASP A 119 -20.49 -11.91 -0.63
N LEU A 120 -21.24 -11.78 -1.72
CA LEU A 120 -22.22 -12.76 -2.21
C LEU A 120 -21.65 -13.64 -3.33
N GLY A 121 -20.40 -13.42 -3.74
CA GLY A 121 -19.74 -14.12 -4.84
C GLY A 121 -20.16 -13.63 -6.22
N ALA A 122 -20.81 -12.47 -6.32
CA ALA A 122 -21.14 -11.85 -7.61
C ALA A 122 -19.95 -11.02 -8.10
N GLY A 123 -19.54 -11.24 -9.35
CA GLY A 123 -18.48 -10.46 -9.97
C GLY A 123 -18.89 -9.00 -10.21
N PRO A 124 -17.93 -8.07 -10.35
CA PRO A 124 -18.22 -6.69 -10.64
C PRO A 124 -18.94 -6.54 -12.00
N PRO A 125 -19.85 -5.58 -12.14
CA PRO A 125 -20.63 -5.41 -13.37
C PRO A 125 -19.78 -4.90 -14.55
N VAL A 126 -18.57 -4.40 -14.27
CA VAL A 126 -17.58 -3.90 -15.22
C VAL A 126 -16.20 -4.34 -14.76
N ALA A 127 -15.23 -4.37 -15.69
CA ALA A 127 -13.83 -4.54 -15.35
C ALA A 127 -13.39 -3.39 -14.42
N LEU A 128 -12.76 -3.75 -13.29
CA LEU A 128 -12.30 -2.81 -12.27
C LEU A 128 -10.81 -3.06 -12.01
N PRO A 129 -10.04 -2.06 -11.55
CA PRO A 129 -8.64 -2.25 -11.19
C PRO A 129 -8.45 -3.12 -9.94
N VAL A 130 -9.54 -3.61 -9.32
CA VAL A 130 -9.50 -4.61 -8.25
C VAL A 130 -9.18 -6.00 -8.79
N ASP A 131 -9.51 -6.29 -10.05
CA ASP A 131 -9.26 -7.56 -10.74
C ASP A 131 -7.77 -7.61 -11.13
N LEU A 132 -6.98 -8.29 -10.31
CA LEU A 132 -5.55 -8.37 -10.49
C LEU A 132 -5.23 -9.36 -11.60
N LYS A 133 -4.15 -9.08 -12.33
CA LYS A 133 -3.59 -10.01 -13.32
C LYS A 133 -2.33 -10.65 -12.78
N ALA A 134 -1.51 -9.85 -12.10
CA ALA A 134 -0.27 -10.30 -11.53
C ALA A 134 0.21 -9.35 -10.44
N VAL A 135 0.85 -9.92 -9.43
CA VAL A 135 1.66 -9.15 -8.49
C VAL A 135 3.08 -9.70 -8.49
N THR A 136 4.08 -8.81 -8.50
CA THR A 136 5.50 -9.18 -8.40
C THR A 136 6.14 -8.50 -7.21
N LEU A 137 6.84 -9.28 -6.38
CA LEU A 137 7.81 -8.80 -5.39
C LEU A 137 9.22 -8.95 -5.95
N GLU A 138 10.03 -7.92 -5.84
CA GLU A 138 11.46 -7.93 -6.16
C GLU A 138 12.23 -7.22 -5.06
N SER A 139 13.37 -7.78 -4.64
CA SER A 139 14.23 -7.18 -3.63
C SER A 139 15.68 -7.21 -4.08
N ASP A 140 16.36 -6.09 -3.90
CA ASP A 140 17.81 -5.93 -4.11
C ASP A 140 18.61 -6.04 -2.80
N GLY A 141 17.94 -6.32 -1.67
CA GLY A 141 18.54 -6.37 -0.34
C GLY A 141 18.60 -5.02 0.38
N GLU A 142 18.18 -3.92 -0.26
CA GLU A 142 18.00 -2.61 0.38
C GLU A 142 16.53 -2.18 0.35
N GLN A 143 15.82 -2.49 -0.74
CA GLN A 143 14.42 -2.16 -0.95
C GLN A 143 13.61 -3.38 -1.42
N LEU A 144 12.34 -3.39 -1.04
CA LEU A 144 11.30 -4.23 -1.61
C LEU A 144 10.52 -3.41 -2.64
N GLN A 145 10.54 -3.84 -3.90
CA GLN A 145 9.67 -3.35 -4.96
C GLN A 145 8.48 -4.31 -5.11
N MET A 146 7.28 -3.76 -5.07
CA MET A 146 6.03 -4.42 -5.44
C MET A 146 5.57 -3.87 -6.78
N THR A 147 5.05 -4.72 -7.66
CA THR A 147 4.45 -4.30 -8.93
C THR A 147 3.11 -4.98 -9.09
N PHE A 148 2.06 -4.17 -9.15
CA PHE A 148 0.67 -4.59 -9.33
C PHE A 148 0.27 -4.35 -10.78
N GLU A 149 -0.23 -5.39 -11.43
CA GLU A 149 -0.84 -5.34 -12.75
C GLU A 149 -2.29 -5.79 -12.60
N ALA A 150 -3.24 -5.01 -13.09
CA ALA A 150 -4.67 -5.29 -13.04
C ALA A 150 -5.27 -5.37 -14.46
N GLU A 151 -6.51 -5.86 -14.58
CA GLU A 151 -7.24 -5.89 -15.85
C GLU A 151 -7.38 -4.47 -16.45
N VAL A 152 -7.72 -3.51 -15.58
CA VAL A 152 -7.88 -2.09 -15.92
C VAL A 152 -6.71 -1.29 -15.36
N PRO A 153 -6.21 -0.26 -16.06
CA PRO A 153 -5.15 0.60 -15.55
C PRO A 153 -5.45 1.13 -14.14
N ILE A 154 -4.49 0.95 -13.23
CA ILE A 154 -4.57 1.50 -11.87
C ILE A 154 -4.34 3.01 -11.97
N ALA A 155 -5.29 3.81 -11.48
CA ALA A 155 -5.20 5.26 -11.55
C ALA A 155 -4.38 5.84 -10.38
N GLU A 156 -3.64 6.92 -10.66
CA GLU A 156 -2.91 7.69 -9.65
C GLU A 156 -3.85 8.38 -8.65
N THR A 157 -5.06 8.72 -9.08
CA THR A 157 -6.13 9.24 -8.22
C THR A 157 -7.45 8.58 -8.60
N LEU A 158 -8.29 8.34 -7.60
CA LEU A 158 -9.60 7.73 -7.78
C LEU A 158 -10.73 8.78 -7.83
N PRO A 159 -11.91 8.44 -8.36
CA PRO A 159 -13.08 9.28 -8.23
C PRO A 159 -13.44 9.56 -6.75
N PRO A 160 -14.08 10.70 -6.43
CA PRO A 160 -14.56 10.98 -5.08
C PRO A 160 -15.52 9.90 -4.56
N GLY A 161 -15.30 9.43 -3.33
CA GLY A 161 -16.13 8.39 -2.71
C GLY A 161 -15.76 6.96 -3.11
N VAL A 162 -14.71 6.80 -3.93
CA VAL A 162 -14.10 5.52 -4.27
C VAL A 162 -12.82 5.32 -3.47
N GLU A 163 -12.64 4.11 -2.95
CA GLU A 163 -11.39 3.65 -2.34
C GLU A 163 -10.93 2.35 -3.00
N LEU A 164 -9.62 2.22 -3.23
CA LEU A 164 -8.99 0.98 -3.66
C LEU A 164 -7.88 0.64 -2.67
N VAL A 165 -7.97 -0.53 -2.04
CA VAL A 165 -7.02 -0.97 -1.02
C VAL A 165 -6.35 -2.25 -1.49
N TYR A 166 -5.02 -2.25 -1.55
CA TYR A 166 -4.23 -3.46 -1.69
C TYR A 166 -3.60 -3.82 -0.35
N ASN A 167 -3.93 -4.99 0.17
CA ASN A 167 -3.32 -5.58 1.36
C ASN A 167 -2.35 -6.67 0.91
N VAL A 168 -1.05 -6.41 1.05
CA VAL A 168 0.00 -7.41 0.81
C VAL A 168 0.28 -8.12 2.12
N PHE A 169 -0.17 -9.37 2.24
CA PHE A 169 0.03 -10.17 3.44
C PHE A 169 1.37 -10.89 3.39
N PHE A 170 2.12 -10.81 4.48
CA PHE A 170 3.35 -11.55 4.72
C PHE A 170 3.05 -12.62 5.78
N GLU A 171 3.10 -13.88 5.39
CA GLU A 171 2.89 -15.03 6.29
C GLU A 171 4.16 -15.30 7.12
N VAL A 172 4.50 -14.34 7.97
CA VAL A 172 5.60 -14.39 8.93
C VAL A 172 5.06 -14.49 10.35
N GLU A 173 5.92 -14.83 11.32
CA GLU A 173 5.54 -14.81 12.73
C GLU A 173 5.05 -13.40 13.12
N GLY A 174 3.79 -13.32 13.59
CA GLY A 174 3.13 -12.06 13.91
C GLY A 174 2.12 -11.56 12.86
N GLY A 175 2.15 -12.08 11.63
CA GLY A 175 1.15 -11.77 10.60
C GLY A 175 1.17 -10.29 10.19
N TRP A 176 2.15 -9.91 9.38
CA TRP A 176 2.29 -8.54 8.92
C TRP A 176 1.64 -8.32 7.56
N SER A 177 1.19 -7.09 7.33
CA SER A 177 0.69 -6.65 6.04
C SER A 177 1.27 -5.29 5.69
N LEU A 178 1.48 -5.05 4.41
CA LEU A 178 1.63 -3.70 3.87
C LEU A 178 0.32 -3.32 3.19
N VAL A 179 -0.22 -2.16 3.53
CA VAL A 179 -1.48 -1.65 3.03
C VAL A 179 -1.21 -0.45 2.14
N LEU A 180 -1.75 -0.49 0.93
CA LEU A 180 -1.72 0.61 -0.03
C LEU A 180 -3.16 1.04 -0.27
N LYS A 181 -3.50 2.29 0.08
CA LYS A 181 -4.85 2.82 -0.08
C LYS A 181 -4.86 3.99 -1.05
N GLY A 182 -5.52 3.81 -2.19
CA GLY A 182 -5.82 4.85 -3.16
C GLY A 182 -7.14 5.53 -2.85
N THR A 183 -7.18 6.85 -3.01
CA THR A 183 -8.38 7.70 -2.89
C THR A 183 -8.33 8.83 -3.93
N SER A 184 -9.29 9.75 -3.88
CA SER A 184 -9.23 10.99 -4.66
C SER A 184 -8.12 11.97 -4.22
N ALA A 185 -7.55 11.78 -3.02
CA ALA A 185 -6.41 12.56 -2.54
C ALA A 185 -5.05 11.98 -2.95
N GLY A 186 -5.03 10.82 -3.62
CA GLY A 186 -3.82 10.07 -3.96
C GLY A 186 -3.71 8.78 -3.14
N TRP A 187 -2.50 8.27 -3.03
CA TRP A 187 -2.19 7.00 -2.39
C TRP A 187 -1.47 7.18 -1.04
N GLU A 188 -1.89 6.39 -0.05
CA GLU A 188 -1.29 6.31 1.27
C GLU A 188 -0.79 4.88 1.53
N ILE A 189 0.34 4.73 2.22
CA ILE A 189 0.99 3.43 2.41
C ILE A 189 1.46 3.28 3.86
N TRP A 190 1.10 2.17 4.50
CA TRP A 190 1.48 1.84 5.86
C TRP A 190 1.68 0.34 6.07
N ALA A 191 2.43 -0.04 7.09
CA ALA A 191 2.57 -1.42 7.54
C ALA A 191 1.74 -1.68 8.80
N SER A 192 1.17 -2.88 8.94
CA SER A 192 0.42 -3.28 10.13
C SER A 192 0.52 -4.76 10.46
N ASP A 193 0.58 -5.09 11.74
CA ASP A 193 0.42 -6.46 12.30
C ASP A 193 -0.98 -6.69 12.88
N GLY A 194 -1.93 -5.81 12.57
CA GLY A 194 -3.28 -5.78 13.15
C GLY A 194 -3.37 -5.11 14.53
N VAL A 195 -2.26 -4.82 15.19
CA VAL A 195 -2.21 -4.12 16.50
C VAL A 195 -1.52 -2.76 16.38
N GLN A 196 -0.43 -2.71 15.63
CA GLN A 196 0.39 -1.55 15.36
C GLN A 196 0.23 -1.14 13.90
N THR A 197 0.34 0.16 13.66
CA THR A 197 0.36 0.75 12.33
C THR A 197 1.53 1.71 12.23
N ILE A 198 2.33 1.58 11.19
CA ILE A 198 3.52 2.39 10.95
C ILE A 198 3.44 2.95 9.53
N ASP A 199 3.45 4.27 9.42
CA ASP A 199 3.48 4.95 8.12
C ASP A 199 4.78 4.63 7.37
N VAL A 200 4.67 4.47 6.05
CA VAL A 200 5.81 4.20 5.15
C VAL A 200 5.96 5.38 4.19
N PRO A 201 6.56 6.51 4.63
CA PRO A 201 6.48 7.80 3.94
C PRO A 201 7.32 7.90 2.65
N ASN A 202 8.22 6.94 2.39
CA ASN A 202 9.08 6.95 1.20
C ASN A 202 8.63 5.94 0.13
N ALA A 203 7.36 5.56 0.18
CA ALA A 203 6.81 4.67 -0.83
C ALA A 203 6.53 5.45 -2.11
N GLU A 204 7.37 5.24 -3.13
CA GLU A 204 7.20 5.85 -4.44
C GLU A 204 6.32 4.97 -5.31
N GLY A 205 5.23 5.55 -5.82
CA GLY A 205 4.38 4.94 -6.84
C GLY A 205 4.81 5.35 -8.25
N ASP A 206 5.02 4.40 -9.14
CA ASP A 206 5.04 4.65 -10.59
C ASP A 206 3.78 4.07 -11.23
N TRP A 207 2.97 4.94 -11.85
CA TRP A 207 1.72 4.61 -12.53
C TRP A 207 1.88 4.43 -14.05
N SER A 208 3.13 4.33 -14.52
CA SER A 208 3.39 4.17 -15.95
C SER A 208 2.76 2.89 -16.51
N SER A 209 2.22 3.01 -17.71
CA SER A 209 1.64 1.88 -18.46
C SER A 209 0.47 1.16 -17.75
N GLY A 210 -0.21 1.83 -16.81
CA GLY A 210 -1.38 1.29 -16.10
C GLY A 210 -1.05 0.29 -14.98
N ARG A 211 0.22 0.21 -14.57
CA ARG A 211 0.69 -0.59 -13.44
C ARG A 211 0.87 0.30 -12.22
N LEU A 212 0.84 -0.27 -11.03
CA LEU A 212 1.28 0.40 -9.81
C LEU A 212 2.59 -0.24 -9.35
N VAL A 213 3.68 0.52 -9.35
CA VAL A 213 4.96 0.06 -8.78
C VAL A 213 5.21 0.77 -7.48
N VAL A 214 5.39 0.03 -6.38
CA VAL A 214 5.67 0.61 -5.05
C VAL A 214 7.02 0.14 -4.55
N ARG A 215 7.88 1.07 -4.12
CA ARG A 215 9.20 0.78 -3.56
C ARG A 215 9.23 1.11 -2.07
N VAL A 216 9.59 0.14 -1.22
CA VAL A 216 9.68 0.32 0.24
C VAL A 216 11.07 -0.10 0.70
N PRO A 217 11.85 0.78 1.36
CA PRO A 217 13.12 0.35 1.92
C PRO A 217 12.89 -0.62 3.08
N TRP A 218 13.66 -1.71 3.14
CA TRP A 218 13.49 -2.73 4.18
C TRP A 218 13.64 -2.19 5.60
N SER A 219 14.39 -1.10 5.78
CA SER A 219 14.54 -0.42 7.07
C SER A 219 13.24 0.18 7.63
N TRP A 220 12.21 0.35 6.80
CA TRP A 220 10.88 0.82 7.21
C TRP A 220 9.92 -0.31 7.50
N ILE A 221 10.29 -1.54 7.13
CA ILE A 221 9.49 -2.73 7.39
C ILE A 221 9.93 -3.26 8.76
N PRO A 222 9.10 -3.09 9.81
CA PRO A 222 9.51 -3.28 11.21
C PRO A 222 9.74 -4.74 11.58
N PHE A 223 9.37 -5.67 10.69
CA PHE A 223 9.58 -7.09 10.86
C PHE A 223 10.78 -7.54 10.02
N LEU A 224 11.68 -8.28 10.67
CA LEU A 224 12.70 -9.02 9.94
C LEU A 224 12.00 -10.16 9.23
N ALA A 225 11.83 -10.02 7.91
CA ALA A 225 11.39 -11.14 7.11
C ALA A 225 12.45 -12.26 7.20
N PRO A 226 12.05 -13.52 7.44
CA PRO A 226 12.96 -14.66 7.33
C PRO A 226 13.59 -14.70 5.94
N GLU A 227 14.68 -15.48 5.78
CA GLU A 227 15.33 -15.69 4.48
C GLU A 227 14.34 -16.09 3.36
N GLN A 228 13.20 -16.68 3.73
CA GLN A 228 12.07 -16.95 2.86
C GLN A 228 10.74 -16.78 3.59
N PHE A 229 9.73 -16.23 2.92
CA PHE A 229 8.38 -16.09 3.46
C PHE A 229 7.32 -16.40 2.40
N ASP A 230 6.12 -16.76 2.84
CA ASP A 230 4.94 -16.83 1.97
C ASP A 230 4.23 -15.48 1.97
N TRP A 231 3.58 -15.15 0.87
CA TRP A 231 2.86 -13.89 0.70
C TRP A 231 1.68 -14.03 -0.27
N SER A 232 0.70 -13.16 -0.12
CA SER A 232 -0.48 -13.04 -1.00
C SER A 232 -0.97 -11.60 -1.02
N VAL A 233 -1.85 -11.26 -1.95
CA VAL A 233 -2.46 -9.93 -2.04
C VAL A 233 -3.97 -10.05 -2.06
N ARG A 234 -4.62 -9.18 -1.29
CA ARG A 234 -6.05 -8.90 -1.42
C ARG A 234 -6.24 -7.49 -1.95
N ALA A 235 -7.03 -7.35 -2.99
CA ALA A 235 -7.51 -6.06 -3.48
C ALA A 235 -8.95 -5.86 -2.98
N ASP A 236 -9.29 -4.64 -2.56
CA ASP A 236 -10.64 -4.25 -2.16
C ASP A 236 -11.00 -2.93 -2.86
N TRP A 237 -12.06 -2.94 -3.65
CA TRP A 237 -12.68 -1.74 -4.22
C TRP A 237 -13.95 -1.39 -3.46
N LEU A 238 -14.04 -0.17 -2.96
CA LEU A 238 -15.18 0.34 -2.22
C LEU A 238 -15.76 1.56 -2.93
N GLU A 239 -17.06 1.53 -3.21
CA GLU A 239 -17.82 2.65 -3.80
C GLU A 239 -19.22 2.73 -3.18
N GLY A 240 -19.37 3.63 -2.20
CA GLY A 240 -20.62 3.74 -1.45
C GLY A 240 -20.93 2.47 -0.64
N GLU A 241 -22.01 1.76 -0.99
CA GLU A 241 -22.37 0.46 -0.39
C GLU A 241 -21.80 -0.74 -1.18
N TRP A 242 -21.20 -0.49 -2.34
CA TRP A 242 -20.62 -1.55 -3.15
C TRP A 242 -19.21 -1.86 -2.70
N HIS A 243 -18.93 -3.13 -2.52
CA HIS A 243 -17.63 -3.66 -2.15
C HIS A 243 -17.34 -4.90 -3.01
N TRP A 244 -16.28 -4.81 -3.80
CA TRP A 244 -15.73 -5.96 -4.53
C TRP A 244 -14.32 -6.19 -4.03
N PHE A 245 -13.91 -7.45 -3.98
CA PHE A 245 -12.57 -7.83 -3.61
C PHE A 245 -12.05 -8.92 -4.52
N ASP A 246 -10.74 -9.01 -4.58
CA ASP A 246 -10.00 -10.01 -5.31
C ASP A 246 -8.85 -10.51 -4.44
N MET A 247 -8.39 -11.74 -4.66
CA MET A 247 -7.35 -12.35 -3.86
C MET A 247 -6.48 -13.29 -4.66
N THR A 248 -5.19 -12.96 -4.73
CA THR A 248 -4.20 -13.81 -5.37
C THR A 248 -3.96 -15.08 -4.56
N ASP A 249 -3.52 -16.14 -5.25
CA ASP A 249 -2.91 -17.31 -4.59
C ASP A 249 -1.70 -16.93 -3.71
N THR A 250 -1.38 -17.78 -2.74
CA THR A 250 -0.15 -17.63 -1.93
C THR A 250 1.08 -18.03 -2.75
N ALA A 251 2.11 -17.18 -2.73
CA ALA A 251 3.41 -17.42 -3.36
C ALA A 251 4.55 -17.36 -2.33
N ARG A 252 5.69 -18.00 -2.64
CA ARG A 252 6.90 -17.98 -1.80
C ARG A 252 7.91 -16.98 -2.33
N PHE A 253 8.51 -16.19 -1.44
CA PHE A 253 9.57 -15.25 -1.74
C PHE A 253 10.89 -15.64 -1.04
N PRO A 254 12.04 -15.58 -1.73
CA PRO A 254 12.16 -15.60 -3.20
C PRO A 254 11.70 -16.96 -3.75
N SER A 255 11.30 -17.01 -5.02
CA SER A 255 10.95 -18.23 -5.76
C SER A 255 11.74 -18.42 -7.04
#